data_AF-A0A952TSL0-F1
#
_entry.id   AF-A0A952TSL0-F1
#
_cell.length_a   1.000
_cell.length_b   1.000
_cell.length_c   1.000
_cell.angle_alpha   90.00
_cell.angle_beta   90.00
_cell.angle_gamma   90.00
#
_symmetry.space_group_name_H-M   'P 1'
#
loop_
_entity.id
_entity.type
_entity.pdbx_description
1 polymer ?
#
loop_
_entity_poly.entity_id
_entity_poly.type
_entity_poly.pdbx_seq_one_letter_code
_entity_poly.pdbx_strand_id
1 'polypeptide(L)'
;TQFIRVKRSGLTLTDAESVEFKPLLLKAIEASKDQKLKALFKGLKNSGDFEIESHFVEGSDLYLGFKSPRGASQQSLVLIVHGFETIFRSKTLEASQLAPSQWIDFGKSVGAPHRLSDLIQINGTLFATTVCDAEDCGGVWKLQKAKREGDLLIAEELRFYEGLRPEGLAFNPADSSLFVTFDQKSETPRFARLPIETPVPGTQQIEAATAHVR
;
A
#
# COMPACT_ATOMS: atom_id res chain seq x y z
N THR A 1 0.00 16.82 2.54
CA THR A 1 -1.13 15.95 2.17
C THR A 1 -2.21 16.14 3.19
N GLN A 2 -3.37 16.58 2.70
CA GLN A 2 -4.58 16.72 3.49
C GLN A 2 -5.42 15.47 3.25
N PHE A 3 -5.88 14.84 4.33
CA PHE A 3 -6.93 13.84 4.22
C PHE A 3 -8.27 14.51 4.49
N ILE A 4 -9.27 14.13 3.70
CA ILE A 4 -10.63 14.64 3.81
C ILE A 4 -11.55 13.44 4.01
N ARG A 5 -12.33 13.46 5.09
CA ARG A 5 -13.44 12.55 5.30
C ARG A 5 -14.72 13.26 4.89
N VAL A 6 -15.53 12.60 4.08
CA VAL A 6 -16.88 13.05 3.73
C VAL A 6 -17.84 11.88 3.83
N LYS A 7 -19.07 12.17 4.24
CA LYS A 7 -20.18 11.25 4.07
C LYS A 7 -20.83 11.54 2.72
N ARG A 8 -21.03 10.50 1.92
CA ARG A 8 -21.65 10.62 0.60
C ARG A 8 -23.03 9.95 0.57
N SER A 9 -24.03 10.65 0.04
CA SER A 9 -25.34 10.11 -0.28
C SER A 9 -25.70 10.54 -1.71
N GLY A 10 -25.65 9.60 -2.66
CA GLY A 10 -25.77 9.93 -4.09
C GLY A 10 -24.65 10.85 -4.55
N LEU A 11 -25.00 12.08 -4.95
CA LEU A 11 -24.05 13.13 -5.34
C LEU A 11 -23.78 14.15 -4.21
N THR A 12 -24.47 14.04 -3.09
CA THR A 12 -24.33 14.97 -1.96
C THR A 12 -23.18 14.52 -1.06
N LEU A 13 -22.33 15.47 -0.68
CA LEU A 13 -21.26 15.30 0.30
C LEU A 13 -21.61 16.09 1.57
N THR A 14 -21.62 15.42 2.72
CA THR A 14 -21.88 16.01 4.05
C THR A 14 -20.75 15.65 5.02
N ASP A 15 -20.78 16.23 6.22
CA ASP A 15 -19.87 15.88 7.33
C ASP A 15 -18.39 15.93 6.93
N ALA A 16 -18.04 16.97 6.17
CA ALA A 16 -16.68 17.17 5.66
C ALA A 16 -15.74 17.57 6.79
N GLU A 17 -14.78 16.71 7.10
CA GLU A 17 -13.69 16.99 8.02
C GLU A 17 -12.35 16.82 7.31
N SER A 18 -11.40 17.71 7.58
CA SER A 18 -10.05 17.60 7.05
C SER A 18 -9.00 17.53 8.14
N VAL A 19 -7.86 16.94 7.80
CA VAL A 19 -6.67 16.93 8.64
C VAL A 19 -5.40 17.07 7.80
N GLU A 20 -4.49 17.94 8.24
CA GLU A 20 -3.13 18.00 7.73
C GLU A 20 -2.32 16.83 8.29
N PHE A 21 -2.29 15.74 7.53
CA PHE A 21 -1.84 14.46 8.05
C PHE A 21 -0.32 14.34 8.16
N LYS A 22 0.43 14.86 7.18
CA LYS A 22 1.89 14.68 7.14
C LYS A 22 2.62 15.25 8.37
N PRO A 23 2.30 16.46 8.88
CA PRO A 23 2.89 16.95 10.12
C PRO A 23 2.59 16.06 11.33
N LEU A 24 1.36 15.55 11.44
CA LEU A 24 0.97 14.63 12.51
C LEU A 24 1.75 13.33 12.43
N LEU A 25 1.91 12.78 11.22
CA LEU A 25 2.68 11.58 10.97
C LEU A 25 4.16 11.74 11.35
N LEU A 26 4.81 12.83 10.94
CA LEU A 26 6.21 13.07 11.32
C LEU A 26 6.39 13.11 12.84
N LYS A 27 5.52 13.86 13.53
CA LYS A 27 5.53 13.93 15.00
C LYS A 27 5.35 12.56 15.64
N ALA A 28 4.41 11.74 15.13
CA ALA A 28 4.17 10.39 15.64
C ALA A 28 5.37 9.45 15.38
N ILE A 29 6.01 9.57 14.21
CA ILE A 29 7.23 8.81 13.87
C ILE A 29 8.37 9.20 14.80
N GLU A 30 8.62 10.48 15.03
CA GLU A 30 9.67 10.95 15.95
C GLU A 30 9.48 10.39 17.37
N ALA A 31 8.23 10.26 17.82
CA ALA A 31 7.85 9.70 19.11
C ALA A 31 7.75 8.15 19.12
N SER A 32 7.88 7.48 17.96
CA SER A 32 7.78 6.03 17.84
C SER A 32 8.91 5.30 18.57
N LYS A 33 8.63 4.06 18.97
CA LYS A 33 9.65 3.13 19.50
C LYS A 33 10.39 2.39 18.38
N ASP A 34 9.84 2.37 17.16
CA ASP A 34 10.45 1.74 15.99
C ASP A 34 11.68 2.55 15.53
N GLN A 35 12.87 2.04 15.86
CA GLN A 35 14.13 2.69 15.52
C GLN A 35 14.40 2.71 14.01
N LYS A 36 13.94 1.71 13.26
CA LYS A 36 14.15 1.63 11.82
C LYS A 36 13.29 2.70 11.12
N LEU A 37 12.03 2.82 11.54
CA LEU A 37 11.13 3.86 11.05
C LEU A 37 11.67 5.26 11.41
N LYS A 38 12.10 5.48 12.66
CA LYS A 38 12.72 6.74 13.06
C LYS A 38 13.95 7.09 12.24
N ALA A 39 14.86 6.14 12.07
CA ALA A 39 16.10 6.36 11.31
C ALA A 39 15.81 6.74 9.86
N LEU A 40 14.81 6.11 9.23
CA LEU A 40 14.39 6.42 7.85
C LEU A 40 13.93 7.88 7.70
N PHE A 41 13.24 8.43 8.71
CA PHE A 41 12.67 9.77 8.67
C PHE A 41 13.53 10.86 9.33
N LYS A 42 14.62 10.49 10.04
CA LYS A 42 15.46 11.39 10.86
C LYS A 42 16.10 12.56 10.07
N GLY A 43 16.28 12.39 8.76
CA GLY A 43 16.91 13.39 7.88
C GLY A 43 15.92 14.31 7.15
N LEU A 44 14.62 14.06 7.28
CA LEU A 44 13.59 14.88 6.64
C LEU A 44 13.43 16.17 7.44
N LYS A 45 13.63 17.31 6.78
CA LYS A 45 13.53 18.63 7.40
C LYS A 45 12.08 19.06 7.51
N ASN A 46 11.25 18.68 6.54
CA ASN A 46 9.87 19.13 6.40
C ASN A 46 8.93 17.99 5.94
N SER A 47 7.63 18.20 6.11
CA SER A 47 6.58 17.29 5.58
C SER A 47 6.57 17.19 4.05
N GLY A 48 7.25 18.10 3.34
CA GLY A 48 7.46 18.00 1.89
C GLY A 48 8.40 16.86 1.48
N ASP A 49 9.21 16.34 2.40
CA ASP A 49 10.39 15.54 2.05
C ASP A 49 10.11 14.03 1.91
N PHE A 50 8.85 13.61 2.03
CA PHE A 50 8.42 12.24 1.79
C PHE A 50 7.17 12.18 0.91
N GLU A 51 7.01 11.08 0.19
CA GLU A 51 5.94 10.87 -0.79
C GLU A 51 5.15 9.61 -0.44
N ILE A 52 3.86 9.81 -0.17
CA ILE A 52 2.86 8.75 -0.08
C ILE A 52 2.23 8.68 -1.47
N GLU A 53 2.30 7.52 -2.12
CA GLU A 53 1.67 7.32 -3.44
C GLU A 53 0.39 6.50 -3.34
N SER A 54 0.31 5.58 -2.38
CA SER A 54 -0.86 4.73 -2.22
C SER A 54 -1.39 4.74 -0.80
N HIS A 55 -2.71 4.60 -0.70
CA HIS A 55 -3.36 4.44 0.57
C HIS A 55 -4.72 3.76 0.40
N PHE A 56 -5.12 3.01 1.41
CA PHE A 56 -6.48 2.49 1.53
C PHE A 56 -6.84 2.32 3.01
N VAL A 57 -8.14 2.21 3.28
CA VAL A 57 -8.67 1.99 4.63
C VAL A 57 -9.28 0.59 4.69
N GLU A 58 -8.85 -0.21 5.67
CA GLU A 58 -9.46 -1.50 6.01
C GLU A 58 -9.95 -1.44 7.46
N GLY A 59 -11.27 -1.56 7.67
CA GLY A 59 -11.86 -1.37 8.99
C GLY A 59 -11.59 0.03 9.54
N SER A 60 -10.85 0.12 10.64
CA SER A 60 -10.44 1.39 11.26
C SER A 60 -9.04 1.86 10.86
N ASP A 61 -8.33 1.07 10.05
CA ASP A 61 -6.89 1.21 9.88
C ASP A 61 -6.57 1.77 8.50
N LEU A 62 -5.66 2.74 8.47
CA LEU A 62 -5.14 3.32 7.24
C LEU A 62 -3.81 2.67 6.89
N TYR A 63 -3.72 2.16 5.67
CA TYR A 63 -2.50 1.64 5.08
C TYR A 63 -1.91 2.71 4.18
N LEU A 64 -0.60 2.95 4.29
CA LEU A 64 0.12 3.99 3.57
C LEU A 64 1.32 3.38 2.87
N GLY A 65 1.32 3.40 1.54
CA GLY A 65 2.47 3.03 0.74
C GLY A 65 3.32 4.25 0.37
N PHE A 66 4.60 4.19 0.71
CA PHE A 66 5.56 5.25 0.46
C PHE A 66 6.40 4.95 -0.78
N LYS A 67 6.51 5.95 -1.66
CA LYS A 67 7.51 5.97 -2.74
C LYS A 67 8.85 6.47 -2.25
N SER A 68 8.82 7.42 -1.32
CA SER A 68 9.99 7.93 -0.61
C SER A 68 9.61 8.36 0.81
N PRO A 69 10.53 8.26 1.80
CA PRO A 69 11.87 7.67 1.71
C PRO A 69 11.85 6.13 1.62
N ARG A 70 12.91 5.55 1.03
CA ARG A 70 13.10 4.10 0.88
C ARG A 70 14.08 3.57 1.93
N GLY A 71 13.92 2.31 2.33
CA GLY A 71 14.86 1.65 3.25
C GLY A 71 16.28 1.57 2.70
N ALA A 72 17.27 1.26 3.55
CA ALA A 72 18.68 1.14 3.15
C ALA A 72 18.89 0.18 1.96
N SER A 73 18.14 -0.94 1.94
CA SER A 73 18.13 -1.92 0.84
C SER A 73 17.22 -1.53 -0.34
N GLN A 74 16.80 -0.26 -0.44
CA GLN A 74 15.85 0.26 -1.44
C GLN A 74 14.44 -0.35 -1.37
N GLN A 75 14.08 -0.94 -0.23
CA GLN A 75 12.73 -1.47 0.03
C GLN A 75 11.70 -0.34 0.12
N SER A 76 10.50 -0.61 -0.40
CA SER A 76 9.34 0.24 -0.21
C SER A 76 8.75 0.04 1.19
N LEU A 77 8.20 1.09 1.78
CA LEU A 77 7.58 1.06 3.10
C LEU A 77 6.05 1.05 2.94
N VAL A 78 5.39 0.12 3.63
CA VAL A 78 3.96 0.19 3.95
C VAL A 78 3.82 0.38 5.44
N LEU A 79 3.23 1.52 5.84
CA LEU A 79 2.95 1.86 7.24
C LEU A 79 1.46 1.71 7.51
N ILE A 80 1.13 1.20 8.69
CA ILE A 80 -0.26 1.06 9.14
C ILE A 80 -0.50 2.05 10.29
N VAL A 81 -1.61 2.77 10.19
CA VAL A 81 -2.09 3.71 11.20
C VAL A 81 -3.42 3.22 11.74
N HIS A 82 -3.41 2.74 12.98
CA HIS A 82 -4.59 2.21 13.66
C HIS A 82 -5.55 3.32 14.06
N GLY A 83 -6.86 3.05 13.94
CA GLY A 83 -7.89 3.97 14.41
C GLY A 83 -7.88 5.30 13.68
N PHE A 84 -7.62 5.30 12.37
CA PHE A 84 -7.46 6.48 11.52
C PHE A 84 -8.61 7.50 11.67
N GLU A 85 -9.85 7.00 11.80
CA GLU A 85 -11.05 7.82 12.03
C GLU A 85 -10.97 8.75 13.25
N THR A 86 -10.20 8.37 14.27
CA THR A 86 -10.06 9.17 15.50
C THR A 86 -9.28 10.47 15.27
N ILE A 87 -8.36 10.47 14.30
CA ILE A 87 -7.49 11.60 13.95
C ILE A 87 -8.31 12.80 13.47
N PHE A 88 -9.41 12.55 12.74
CA PHE A 88 -10.29 13.62 12.28
C PHE A 88 -10.94 14.38 13.44
N ARG A 89 -11.27 13.70 14.53
CA ARG A 89 -11.88 14.31 15.72
C ARG A 89 -10.84 14.93 16.66
N SER A 90 -9.78 14.20 16.98
CA SER A 90 -8.76 14.65 17.95
C SER A 90 -7.79 15.67 17.35
N LYS A 91 -7.62 15.67 16.02
CA LYS A 91 -6.56 16.38 15.30
C LYS A 91 -5.16 15.99 15.79
N THR A 92 -5.02 14.80 16.34
CA THR A 92 -3.76 14.22 16.84
C THR A 92 -3.55 12.82 16.27
N LEU A 93 -2.29 12.43 16.13
CA LEU A 93 -1.86 11.07 15.83
C LEU A 93 -0.81 10.68 16.86
N GLU A 94 -1.13 9.68 17.67
CA GLU A 94 -0.23 9.18 18.71
C GLU A 94 0.74 8.15 18.13
N ALA A 95 1.96 8.09 18.69
CA ALA A 95 2.97 7.12 18.26
C ALA A 95 2.51 5.66 18.43
N SER A 96 1.65 5.39 19.42
CA SER A 96 1.06 4.07 19.65
C SER A 96 0.07 3.63 18.58
N GLN A 97 -0.40 4.54 17.72
CA GLN A 97 -1.26 4.21 16.58
C GLN A 97 -0.44 3.71 15.38
N LEU A 98 0.88 3.85 15.39
CA LEU A 98 1.73 3.35 14.32
C LEU A 98 2.03 1.87 14.57
N ALA A 99 1.61 0.99 13.65
CA ALA A 99 1.96 -0.42 13.70
C ALA A 99 3.40 -0.67 13.22
N PRO A 100 3.96 -1.88 13.43
CA PRO A 100 5.20 -2.29 12.80
C PRO A 100 5.15 -2.08 11.28
N SER A 101 6.22 -1.45 10.76
CA SER A 101 6.37 -1.14 9.34
C SER A 101 6.60 -2.40 8.52
N GLN A 102 5.91 -2.54 7.40
CA GLN A 102 6.16 -3.61 6.43
C GLN A 102 7.10 -3.09 5.34
N TRP A 103 8.21 -3.82 5.13
CA TRP A 103 9.24 -3.45 4.17
C TRP A 103 9.22 -4.44 3.02
N ILE A 104 8.96 -3.94 1.82
CA ILE A 104 8.73 -4.77 0.64
C ILE A 104 9.88 -4.57 -0.34
N ASP A 105 10.52 -5.68 -0.71
CA ASP A 105 11.46 -5.71 -1.81
C ASP A 105 10.73 -6.14 -3.10
N PHE A 106 10.65 -5.22 -4.06
CA PHE A 106 10.07 -5.46 -5.38
C PHE A 106 11.15 -5.81 -6.43
N GLY A 107 12.37 -6.11 -5.99
CA GLY A 107 13.48 -6.41 -6.87
C GLY A 107 13.96 -5.19 -7.68
N LYS A 108 14.66 -5.48 -8.78
CA LYS A 108 15.31 -4.48 -9.63
C LYS A 108 15.08 -4.78 -11.10
N SER A 109 14.98 -3.72 -11.91
CA SER A 109 15.06 -3.76 -13.37
C SER A 109 16.22 -2.88 -13.83
N VAL A 110 17.05 -3.39 -14.74
CA VAL A 110 18.25 -2.71 -15.26
C VAL A 110 19.12 -2.08 -14.15
N GLY A 111 19.29 -2.84 -13.05
CA GLY A 111 20.11 -2.44 -11.90
C GLY A 111 19.45 -1.42 -10.94
N ALA A 112 18.28 -0.87 -11.26
CA ALA A 112 17.55 0.08 -10.44
C ALA A 112 16.35 -0.58 -9.71
N PRO A 113 16.05 -0.19 -8.46
CA PRO A 113 14.92 -0.75 -7.73
C PRO A 113 13.58 -0.31 -8.30
N HIS A 114 12.57 -1.17 -8.14
CA HIS A 114 11.18 -0.78 -8.35
C HIS A 114 10.70 0.15 -7.23
N ARG A 115 9.82 1.10 -7.58
CA ARG A 115 9.16 2.03 -6.65
C ARG A 115 7.68 1.74 -6.63
N LEU A 116 7.10 1.64 -5.42
CA LEU A 116 5.66 1.55 -5.27
C LEU A 116 4.96 2.75 -5.90
N SER A 117 3.90 2.48 -6.66
CA SER A 117 3.07 3.51 -7.29
C SER A 117 1.61 3.39 -6.84
N ASP A 118 1.04 2.19 -6.82
CA ASP A 118 -0.30 1.97 -6.26
C ASP A 118 -0.36 0.72 -5.38
N LEU A 119 -1.33 0.65 -4.48
CA LEU A 119 -1.58 -0.45 -3.55
C LEU A 119 -3.07 -0.57 -3.24
N ILE A 120 -3.64 -1.75 -3.51
CA ILE A 120 -5.03 -2.09 -3.15
C ILE A 120 -5.07 -3.40 -2.39
N GLN A 121 -6.19 -3.64 -1.72
CA GLN A 121 -6.48 -4.90 -1.06
C GLN A 121 -7.75 -5.54 -1.63
N ILE A 122 -7.69 -6.84 -1.90
CA ILE A 122 -8.80 -7.64 -2.41
C ILE A 122 -8.89 -8.91 -1.57
N ASN A 123 -9.99 -9.07 -0.83
CA ASN A 123 -10.24 -10.23 0.03
C ASN A 123 -9.04 -10.58 0.94
N GLY A 124 -8.45 -9.56 1.59
CA GLY A 124 -7.29 -9.72 2.47
C GLY A 124 -5.94 -9.91 1.76
N THR A 125 -5.92 -10.03 0.43
CA THR A 125 -4.68 -10.09 -0.36
C THR A 125 -4.32 -8.70 -0.87
N LEU A 126 -3.06 -8.32 -0.70
CA LEU A 126 -2.54 -7.05 -1.18
C LEU A 126 -2.01 -7.19 -2.61
N PHE A 127 -2.30 -6.20 -3.45
CA PHE A 127 -1.78 -6.08 -4.80
C PHE A 127 -1.19 -4.69 -5.00
N ALA A 128 -0.05 -4.62 -5.68
CA ALA A 128 0.66 -3.37 -5.89
C ALA A 128 1.02 -3.19 -7.36
N THR A 129 1.10 -1.94 -7.80
CA THR A 129 1.86 -1.57 -9.00
C THR A 129 3.17 -0.92 -8.59
N THR A 130 4.19 -1.13 -9.41
CA THR A 130 5.47 -0.43 -9.25
C THR A 130 5.94 0.13 -10.57
N VAL A 131 6.74 1.18 -10.49
CA VAL A 131 7.47 1.73 -11.63
C VAL A 131 8.97 1.60 -11.41
N CYS A 132 9.70 1.36 -12.49
CA CYS A 132 11.15 1.39 -12.49
C CYS A 132 11.66 2.81 -12.20
N ASP A 133 12.82 2.91 -11.55
CA ASP A 133 13.42 4.23 -11.23
C ASP A 133 14.08 4.88 -12.48
N ALA A 134 14.70 4.06 -13.34
CA ALA A 134 15.58 4.52 -14.41
C ALA A 134 14.98 4.47 -15.82
N GLU A 135 13.89 3.74 -16.02
CA GLU A 135 13.32 3.45 -17.34
C GLU A 135 11.79 3.47 -17.30
N ASP A 136 11.16 3.61 -18.46
CA ASP A 136 9.71 3.43 -18.61
C ASP A 136 9.37 1.94 -18.52
N CYS A 137 9.37 1.40 -17.32
CA CYS A 137 8.89 0.05 -17.03
C CYS A 137 8.21 -0.05 -15.67
N GLY A 138 7.63 -1.20 -15.39
CA GLY A 138 7.08 -1.51 -14.08
C GLY A 138 6.41 -2.87 -14.00
N GLY A 139 5.79 -3.16 -12.87
CA GLY A 139 5.17 -4.45 -12.63
C GLY A 139 3.91 -4.39 -11.80
N VAL A 140 3.12 -5.45 -11.89
CA VAL A 140 2.00 -5.75 -10.97
C VAL A 140 2.41 -6.91 -10.09
N TRP A 141 2.19 -6.76 -8.80
CA TRP A 141 2.70 -7.65 -7.75
C TRP A 141 1.56 -8.12 -6.86
N LYS A 142 1.65 -9.37 -6.44
CA LYS A 142 0.86 -9.93 -5.33
C LYS A 142 1.72 -9.95 -4.09
N LEU A 143 1.20 -9.48 -2.97
CA LEU A 143 1.91 -9.42 -1.71
C LEU A 143 1.31 -10.44 -0.74
N GLN A 144 2.15 -11.35 -0.25
CA GLN A 144 1.73 -12.44 0.64
C GLN A 144 2.56 -12.43 1.93
N LYS A 145 1.95 -12.77 3.06
CA LYS A 145 2.69 -12.99 4.30
C LYS A 145 3.60 -14.22 4.16
N ALA A 146 4.85 -14.10 4.56
CA ALA A 146 5.77 -15.22 4.62
C ALA A 146 5.26 -16.28 5.62
N LYS A 147 5.21 -17.56 5.20
CA LYS A 147 4.69 -18.65 6.06
C LYS A 147 5.53 -18.92 7.32
N ARG A 148 6.77 -18.43 7.40
CA ARG A 148 7.74 -18.79 8.46
C ARG A 148 8.54 -17.60 9.01
N GLU A 149 8.34 -16.39 8.50
CA GLU A 149 9.15 -15.22 8.89
C GLU A 149 8.25 -14.03 9.23
N GLY A 150 7.87 -13.90 10.51
CA GLY A 150 7.25 -12.70 11.07
C GLY A 150 6.19 -12.00 10.20
N ASP A 151 6.13 -10.67 10.30
CA ASP A 151 5.26 -9.81 9.49
C ASP A 151 5.88 -9.41 8.13
N LEU A 152 6.75 -10.26 7.55
CA LEU A 152 7.34 -10.00 6.24
C LEU A 152 6.34 -10.27 5.12
N LEU A 153 6.17 -9.29 4.24
CA LEU A 153 5.50 -9.47 2.96
C LEU A 153 6.53 -9.89 1.90
N ILE A 154 6.20 -10.97 1.19
CA ILE A 154 6.90 -11.40 -0.01
C ILE A 154 6.13 -10.88 -1.22
N ALA A 155 6.85 -10.23 -2.13
CA ALA A 155 6.30 -9.77 -3.41
C ALA A 155 6.50 -10.84 -4.48
N GLU A 156 5.40 -11.26 -5.10
CA GLU A 156 5.34 -12.16 -6.25
C GLU A 156 4.96 -11.34 -7.48
N GLU A 157 5.84 -11.26 -8.48
CA GLU A 157 5.54 -10.56 -9.72
C GLU A 157 4.49 -11.35 -10.51
N LEU A 158 3.34 -10.72 -10.78
CA LEU A 158 2.30 -11.29 -11.62
C LEU A 158 2.51 -10.94 -13.09
N ARG A 159 2.98 -9.71 -13.34
CA ARG A 159 3.20 -9.20 -14.69
C ARG A 159 4.19 -8.06 -14.71
N PHE A 160 5.22 -8.18 -15.55
CA PHE A 160 6.09 -7.09 -15.94
C PHE A 160 5.58 -6.38 -17.21
N TYR A 161 5.83 -5.08 -17.30
CA TYR A 161 5.53 -4.24 -18.45
C TYR A 161 6.77 -3.45 -18.88
N GLU A 162 7.30 -3.78 -20.05
CA GLU A 162 8.37 -3.02 -20.71
C GLU A 162 7.77 -1.84 -21.49
N GLY A 163 8.41 -0.67 -21.41
CA GLY A 163 7.96 0.55 -22.09
C GLY A 163 6.72 1.22 -21.48
N LEU A 164 6.21 0.72 -20.34
CA LEU A 164 4.98 1.22 -19.70
C LEU A 164 5.14 1.33 -18.17
N ARG A 165 4.59 2.38 -17.60
CA ARG A 165 4.65 2.69 -16.16
C ARG A 165 3.28 2.47 -15.50
N PRO A 166 3.00 1.29 -14.90
CA PRO A 166 1.72 1.01 -14.29
C PRO A 166 1.56 1.84 -13.00
N GLU A 167 0.56 2.71 -12.96
CA GLU A 167 0.42 3.72 -11.91
C GLU A 167 -0.96 3.75 -11.22
N GLY A 168 -1.87 2.89 -11.65
CA GLY A 168 -3.15 2.73 -10.97
C GLY A 168 -3.67 1.31 -11.09
N LEU A 169 -4.36 0.87 -10.06
CA LEU A 169 -4.90 -0.48 -9.94
C LEU A 169 -6.35 -0.43 -9.46
N ALA A 170 -7.24 -1.07 -10.20
CA ALA A 170 -8.64 -1.25 -9.79
C ALA A 170 -9.04 -2.72 -9.94
N PHE A 171 -9.96 -3.19 -9.10
CA PHE A 171 -10.45 -4.56 -9.16
C PHE A 171 -11.83 -4.62 -9.82
N ASN A 172 -11.99 -5.52 -10.79
CA ASN A 172 -13.28 -5.90 -11.33
C ASN A 172 -13.73 -7.25 -10.73
N PRO A 173 -14.75 -7.25 -9.85
CA PRO A 173 -15.24 -8.48 -9.24
C PRO A 173 -16.05 -9.36 -10.20
N ALA A 174 -16.53 -8.85 -11.33
CA ALA A 174 -17.37 -9.62 -12.26
C ALA A 174 -16.63 -10.79 -12.91
N ASP A 175 -15.31 -10.68 -13.05
CA ASP A 175 -14.46 -11.72 -13.63
C ASP A 175 -13.08 -11.81 -12.99
N SER A 176 -12.96 -11.38 -11.73
CA SER A 176 -11.75 -11.47 -10.93
C SER A 176 -10.50 -10.96 -11.66
N SER A 177 -10.55 -9.73 -12.17
CA SER A 177 -9.42 -9.13 -12.88
C SER A 177 -9.01 -7.78 -12.31
N LEU A 178 -7.72 -7.48 -12.43
CA LEU A 178 -7.18 -6.16 -12.19
C LEU A 178 -7.23 -5.34 -13.48
N PHE A 179 -7.69 -4.11 -13.36
CA PHE A 179 -7.55 -3.08 -14.37
C PHE A 179 -6.35 -2.21 -14.00
N VAL A 180 -5.34 -2.23 -14.86
CA VAL A 180 -4.07 -1.52 -14.66
C VAL A 180 -4.07 -0.30 -15.57
N THR A 181 -3.81 0.88 -15.02
CA THR A 181 -3.63 2.11 -15.81
C THR A 181 -2.16 2.47 -15.89
N PHE A 182 -1.73 3.02 -17.02
CA PHE A 182 -0.34 3.43 -17.22
C PHE A 182 -0.20 4.95 -17.28
N ASP A 183 0.80 5.50 -16.61
CA ASP A 183 1.24 6.88 -16.84
C ASP A 183 1.80 6.99 -18.26
N GLN A 184 1.16 7.84 -19.04
CA GLN A 184 1.53 8.15 -20.41
C GLN A 184 1.74 9.66 -20.59
N LYS A 185 1.93 10.41 -19.49
CA LYS A 185 2.07 11.88 -19.48
C LYS A 185 0.92 12.54 -20.25
N SER A 186 1.22 13.07 -21.44
CA SER A 186 0.27 13.76 -22.32
C SER A 186 -0.25 12.92 -23.49
N GLU A 187 0.11 11.64 -23.56
CA GLU A 187 -0.38 10.73 -24.60
C GLU A 187 -1.74 10.11 -24.25
N THR A 188 -2.27 9.30 -25.17
CA THR A 188 -3.54 8.58 -24.95
C THR A 188 -3.40 7.62 -23.76
N PRO A 189 -4.34 7.65 -22.79
CA PRO A 189 -4.31 6.72 -21.66
C PRO A 189 -4.32 5.27 -22.14
N ARG A 190 -3.41 4.47 -21.57
CA ARG A 190 -3.38 3.03 -21.80
C ARG A 190 -3.88 2.30 -20.57
N PHE A 191 -4.49 1.15 -20.82
CA PHE A 191 -4.92 0.24 -19.77
C PHE A 191 -4.67 -1.20 -20.17
N ALA A 192 -4.46 -2.04 -19.17
CA ALA A 192 -4.35 -3.48 -19.32
C ALA A 192 -5.31 -4.16 -18.36
N ARG A 193 -5.73 -5.36 -18.75
CA ARG A 193 -6.52 -6.25 -17.92
C ARG A 193 -5.66 -7.45 -17.54
N LEU A 194 -5.56 -7.72 -16.25
CA LEU A 194 -4.81 -8.84 -15.70
C LEU A 194 -5.74 -9.74 -14.89
N PRO A 195 -6.12 -10.93 -15.41
CA PRO A 195 -6.83 -11.92 -14.62
C PRO A 195 -6.02 -12.29 -13.38
N ILE A 196 -6.69 -12.42 -12.23
CA ILE A 196 -6.05 -12.85 -10.98
C ILE A 196 -6.83 -13.98 -10.33
N GLU A 197 -6.10 -14.86 -9.66
CA GLU A 197 -6.72 -15.83 -8.76
C GLU A 197 -7.09 -15.14 -7.45
N THR A 198 -8.38 -14.86 -7.27
CA THR A 198 -8.90 -14.41 -5.97
C THR A 198 -9.34 -15.62 -5.15
N PRO A 199 -8.89 -15.77 -3.89
CA PRO A 199 -9.50 -16.72 -2.98
C PRO A 199 -10.99 -16.42 -2.89
N VAL A 200 -11.84 -17.41 -3.15
CA VAL A 200 -13.29 -17.29 -2.96
C VAL A 200 -13.54 -17.23 -1.45
N PRO A 201 -14.12 -16.13 -0.93
CA PRO A 201 -14.48 -16.05 0.49
C PRO A 201 -15.43 -17.20 0.85
N GLY A 202 -15.01 -18.10 1.74
CA GLY A 202 -15.83 -19.24 2.21
C GLY A 202 -15.32 -20.64 1.87
N THR A 203 -14.19 -20.78 1.17
CA THR A 203 -13.61 -22.11 0.83
C THR A 203 -12.39 -22.48 1.68
N GLN A 204 -12.26 -21.96 2.91
CA GLN A 204 -11.30 -22.52 3.84
C GLN A 204 -11.75 -23.93 4.22
N GLN A 205 -10.97 -24.89 3.73
CA GLN A 205 -11.09 -26.33 3.91
C GLN A 205 -11.47 -26.73 5.33
N ILE A 206 -12.65 -27.34 5.46
CA ILE A 206 -12.98 -28.29 6.52
C ILE A 206 -12.20 -29.58 6.20
N GLU A 207 -10.87 -29.56 6.28
CA GLU A 207 -10.04 -30.77 6.12
C GLU A 207 -8.91 -30.78 7.15
N ALA A 208 -9.26 -30.88 8.43
CA ALA A 208 -8.37 -31.39 9.48
C ALA A 208 -9.14 -31.69 10.78
N ALA A 209 -10.13 -32.58 10.74
CA ALA A 209 -10.74 -33.12 11.96
C ALA A 209 -11.25 -34.56 11.80
N THR A 210 -10.51 -35.42 11.09
CA THR A 210 -10.73 -36.88 11.11
C THR A 210 -9.40 -37.61 11.00
N ALA A 211 -8.55 -37.44 12.01
CA ALA A 211 -7.41 -38.31 12.23
C ALA A 211 -7.06 -38.36 13.72
N HIS A 212 -7.95 -38.95 14.53
CA HIS A 212 -7.61 -39.68 15.76
C HIS A 212 -8.86 -40.34 16.33
N VAL A 213 -9.30 -41.43 15.68
CA VAL A 213 -9.98 -42.53 16.36
C VAL A 213 -9.43 -43.82 15.76
N ARG A 214 -8.41 -44.37 16.43
CA ARG A 214 -8.18 -45.80 16.67
C ARG A 214 -6.91 -45.98 17.48
#